data_AF-A0A8J7YA91-F1
#
_entry.id   AF-A0A8J7YA91-F1
#
_cell.length_a   1.000
_cell.length_b   1.000
_cell.length_c   1.000
_cell.angle_alpha   90.00
_cell.angle_beta   90.00
_cell.angle_gamma   90.00
#
_symmetry.space_group_name_H-M   'P 1'
#
loop_
_entity.id
_entity.type
_entity.pdbx_description
1 polymer ?
#
loop_
_entity_poly.entity_id
_entity_poly.type
_entity_poly.pdbx_seq_one_letter_code
_entity_poly.pdbx_strand_id
1 'polypeptide(L)'
;MEVTDRVHIVAQGWEVARVVEPIYDLKADKVVMLFGEGVLPDGIPEFEREMLDDLEAAERIELEIREADLYDLDSAVQAFSQAVKDHEDDDVYINVSTGSQIASIAGMMAAQTADATPFYVRSSTADLDAEEVWTPEEPVFPDSGEITELPVFELQGPTEEQLRMLAYLYGEDGATKKELITFAQREELPFIASTEAKSDEGLYRLLESHIIDPLTEGEYVRVEKAGRKKEVYLEQRGIDALAAFPLEDETVETVESGVDTPEKFLEKWKSQSRYEAISVNLQDGENQWRPFADSQYDSEE
;
A
#
# COMPACT_ATOMS: atom_id res chain seq x y z
N MET A 1 11.78 -4.22 -32.12
CA MET A 1 11.53 -4.34 -30.68
C MET A 1 11.70 -2.93 -30.21
N GLU A 2 10.58 -2.23 -29.97
CA GLU A 2 10.69 -0.95 -29.27
C GLU A 2 11.26 -1.29 -27.90
N VAL A 3 12.31 -0.55 -27.54
CA VAL A 3 12.91 -0.67 -26.22
C VAL A 3 12.05 0.23 -25.36
N THR A 4 11.36 -0.37 -24.39
CA THR A 4 10.60 0.32 -23.35
C THR A 4 11.58 1.13 -22.51
N ASP A 5 11.33 2.43 -22.33
CA ASP A 5 12.15 3.26 -21.47
C ASP A 5 11.78 3.01 -20.00
N ARG A 6 12.73 3.18 -19.09
CA ARG A 6 12.45 3.12 -17.65
C ARG A 6 12.30 4.52 -17.10
N VAL A 7 11.05 4.86 -16.76
CA VAL A 7 10.64 6.19 -16.36
C VAL A 7 10.53 6.24 -14.85
N HIS A 8 11.26 7.15 -14.22
CA HIS A 8 11.19 7.38 -12.79
C HIS A 8 10.40 8.66 -12.50
N ILE A 9 9.31 8.55 -11.76
CA ILE A 9 8.54 9.69 -11.27
C ILE A 9 8.94 9.96 -9.82
N VAL A 10 9.36 11.18 -9.53
CA VAL A 10 9.91 11.57 -8.22
C VAL A 10 9.34 12.92 -7.80
N ALA A 11 8.86 13.04 -6.56
CA ALA A 11 8.48 14.33 -5.99
C ALA A 11 9.67 15.03 -5.33
N GLN A 12 9.75 16.34 -5.50
CA GLN A 12 10.77 17.20 -4.93
C GLN A 12 10.72 17.16 -3.40
N GLY A 13 11.88 17.00 -2.79
CA GLY A 13 12.13 17.08 -1.37
C GLY A 13 13.64 17.10 -1.11
N TRP A 14 14.05 17.36 0.12
CA TRP A 14 15.45 17.71 0.43
C TRP A 14 16.41 16.51 0.55
N GLU A 15 15.98 15.31 0.17
CA GLU A 15 16.72 14.06 0.37
C GLU A 15 17.39 13.58 -0.93
N VAL A 16 18.40 14.33 -1.41
CA VAL A 16 19.08 14.12 -2.70
C VAL A 16 19.48 12.66 -2.94
N ALA A 17 20.10 11.99 -1.96
CA ALA A 17 20.53 10.60 -2.13
C ALA A 17 19.35 9.65 -2.46
N ARG A 18 18.19 9.86 -1.85
CA ARG A 18 16.97 9.05 -2.08
C ARG A 18 16.33 9.33 -3.44
N VAL A 19 16.68 10.43 -4.09
CA VAL A 19 16.30 10.75 -5.47
C VAL A 19 17.32 10.14 -6.44
N VAL A 20 18.60 10.49 -6.25
CA VAL A 20 19.67 10.25 -7.22
C VAL A 20 20.08 8.79 -7.26
N GLU A 21 20.36 8.14 -6.14
CA GLU A 21 20.88 6.77 -6.14
C GLU A 21 19.96 5.78 -6.88
N PRO A 22 18.62 5.76 -6.65
CA PRO A 22 17.72 4.89 -7.39
C PRO A 22 17.69 5.14 -8.90
N ILE A 23 17.84 6.40 -9.35
CA ILE A 23 17.92 6.76 -10.77
C ILE A 23 19.10 6.04 -11.44
N TYR A 24 20.22 5.85 -10.73
CA TYR A 24 21.37 5.11 -11.24
C TYR A 24 21.24 3.60 -11.03
N ASP A 25 20.81 3.15 -9.86
CA ASP A 25 20.77 1.73 -9.49
C ASP A 25 19.70 0.95 -10.26
N LEU A 26 18.52 1.53 -10.42
CA LEU A 26 17.45 0.97 -11.26
C LEU A 26 17.62 1.39 -12.73
N LYS A 27 18.60 2.26 -12.99
CA LYS A 27 19.04 2.75 -14.30
C LYS A 27 17.88 3.41 -15.07
N ALA A 28 17.29 4.44 -14.51
CA ALA A 28 16.29 5.23 -15.23
C ALA A 28 16.88 5.76 -16.54
N ASP A 29 16.03 5.75 -17.58
CA ASP A 29 16.29 6.32 -18.90
C ASP A 29 15.65 7.73 -18.99
N LYS A 30 14.52 7.94 -18.30
CA LYS A 30 13.86 9.24 -18.09
C LYS A 30 13.50 9.46 -16.61
N VAL A 31 13.56 10.72 -16.18
CA VAL A 31 13.10 11.16 -14.84
C VAL A 31 12.07 12.27 -15.00
N VAL A 32 10.87 12.06 -14.47
CA VAL A 32 9.84 13.08 -14.31
C VAL A 32 9.89 13.58 -12.86
N MET A 33 10.43 14.79 -12.66
CA MET A 33 10.54 15.41 -11.35
C MET A 33 9.37 16.38 -11.12
N LEU A 34 8.55 16.09 -10.11
CA LEU A 34 7.43 16.93 -9.69
C LEU A 34 7.90 17.93 -8.63
N PHE A 35 7.91 19.21 -8.96
CA PHE A 35 8.22 20.31 -8.05
C PHE A 35 6.94 20.92 -7.46
N GLY A 36 7.06 21.47 -6.25
CA GLY A 36 6.03 22.32 -5.68
C GLY A 36 5.79 23.57 -6.54
N GLU A 37 4.53 23.96 -6.73
CA GLU A 37 4.17 25.19 -7.45
C GLU A 37 4.89 26.43 -6.89
N GLY A 38 5.44 27.25 -7.80
CA GLY A 38 6.08 28.52 -7.45
C GLY A 38 7.46 28.38 -6.79
N VAL A 39 8.00 27.16 -6.70
CA VAL A 39 9.36 26.90 -6.21
C VAL A 39 10.40 27.22 -7.29
N LEU A 40 10.11 26.99 -8.56
CA LEU A 40 11.11 27.17 -9.63
C LEU A 40 11.13 28.59 -10.20
N PRO A 41 12.29 29.07 -10.69
CA PRO A 41 13.65 28.56 -10.48
C PRO A 41 14.33 29.16 -9.22
N ASP A 42 13.71 30.16 -8.59
CA ASP A 42 14.36 31.00 -7.56
C ASP A 42 14.19 30.47 -6.12
N GLY A 43 13.26 29.53 -5.91
CA GLY A 43 12.95 28.93 -4.60
C GLY A 43 13.67 27.61 -4.32
N ILE A 44 14.46 27.08 -5.26
CA ILE A 44 15.26 25.86 -5.03
C ILE A 44 16.55 26.18 -4.25
N PRO A 45 16.89 25.42 -3.19
CA PRO A 45 18.20 25.46 -2.56
C PRO A 45 19.33 25.12 -3.53
N GLU A 46 20.54 25.62 -3.23
CA GLU A 46 21.73 25.41 -4.08
C GLU A 46 22.03 23.93 -4.33
N PHE A 47 21.91 23.07 -3.31
CA PHE A 47 22.16 21.63 -3.46
C PHE A 47 21.14 20.93 -4.38
N GLU A 48 19.88 21.39 -4.42
CA GLU A 48 18.89 20.84 -5.37
C GLU A 48 19.19 21.30 -6.78
N ARG A 49 19.66 22.55 -6.95
CA ARG A 49 20.11 23.06 -8.25
C ARG A 49 21.32 22.29 -8.77
N GLU A 50 22.32 22.03 -7.93
CA GLU A 50 23.48 21.20 -8.30
C GLU A 50 23.05 19.79 -8.72
N MET A 51 22.12 19.17 -7.97
CA MET A 51 21.54 17.87 -8.35
C MET A 51 20.86 17.92 -9.73
N LEU A 52 20.05 18.95 -10.01
CA LEU A 52 19.39 19.11 -11.31
C LEU A 52 20.41 19.29 -12.43
N ASP A 53 21.41 20.17 -12.24
CA ASP A 53 22.47 20.42 -13.22
C ASP A 53 23.25 19.13 -13.53
N ASP A 54 23.55 18.31 -12.52
CA ASP A 54 24.21 17.01 -12.68
C ASP A 54 23.32 15.99 -13.43
N LEU A 55 22.01 15.98 -13.17
CA LEU A 55 21.06 15.13 -13.89
C LEU A 55 20.88 15.57 -15.35
N GLU A 56 20.80 16.88 -15.62
CA GLU A 56 20.73 17.43 -16.98
C GLU A 56 22.01 17.18 -17.78
N ALA A 57 23.18 17.24 -17.13
CA ALA A 57 24.46 16.95 -17.75
C ALA A 57 24.66 15.46 -18.07
N ALA A 58 23.89 14.56 -17.46
CA ALA A 58 23.97 13.13 -17.70
C ALA A 58 23.34 12.75 -19.05
N GLU A 59 24.16 12.53 -20.08
CA GLU A 59 23.72 12.20 -21.45
C GLU A 59 22.76 11.00 -21.57
N ARG A 60 22.67 10.15 -20.54
CA ARG A 60 21.84 8.93 -20.52
C ARG A 60 20.46 9.13 -19.90
N ILE A 61 20.17 10.30 -19.33
CA ILE A 61 18.92 10.57 -18.60
C ILE A 61 18.20 11.72 -19.29
N GLU A 62 16.95 11.51 -19.71
CA GLU A 62 16.06 12.61 -20.06
C GLU A 62 15.41 13.15 -18.78
N LEU A 63 15.65 14.42 -18.45
CA LEU A 63 15.01 15.09 -17.31
C LEU A 63 13.81 15.91 -17.76
N GLU A 64 12.66 15.64 -17.15
CA GLU A 64 11.42 16.39 -17.33
C GLU A 64 10.98 16.96 -15.98
N ILE A 65 10.68 18.27 -15.97
CA ILE A 65 10.27 18.98 -14.75
C ILE A 65 8.80 19.40 -14.90
N ARG A 66 7.99 19.10 -13.89
CA ARG A 66 6.59 19.52 -13.80
C ARG A 66 6.35 20.22 -12.47
N GLU A 67 5.42 21.17 -12.45
CA GLU A 67 4.96 21.81 -11.21
C GLU A 67 3.58 21.27 -10.81
N ALA A 68 3.37 21.08 -9.51
CA ALA A 68 2.09 20.73 -8.91
C ALA A 68 2.04 21.20 -7.45
N ASP A 69 0.84 21.34 -6.90
CA ASP A 69 0.69 21.53 -5.46
C ASP A 69 0.85 20.17 -4.78
N LEU A 70 2.05 19.92 -4.23
CA LEU A 70 2.38 18.67 -3.55
C LEU A 70 1.81 18.59 -2.12
N TYR A 71 1.13 19.61 -1.62
CA TYR A 71 0.44 19.61 -0.32
C TYR A 71 -1.08 19.45 -0.47
N ASP A 72 -1.61 19.60 -1.67
CA ASP A 72 -2.98 19.26 -2.04
C ASP A 72 -3.04 17.85 -2.65
N LEU A 73 -3.84 16.96 -2.06
CA LEU A 73 -3.88 15.56 -2.48
C LEU A 73 -4.39 15.39 -3.92
N ASP A 74 -5.44 16.12 -4.30
CA ASP A 74 -6.04 15.98 -5.63
C ASP A 74 -5.07 16.45 -6.72
N SER A 75 -4.41 17.59 -6.49
CA SER A 75 -3.36 18.14 -7.35
C SER A 75 -2.19 17.16 -7.50
N ALA A 76 -1.69 16.63 -6.38
CA ALA A 76 -0.61 15.65 -6.39
C ALA A 76 -1.01 14.35 -7.12
N VAL A 77 -2.20 13.79 -6.85
CA VAL A 77 -2.70 12.58 -7.53
C VAL A 77 -2.83 12.82 -9.02
N GLN A 78 -3.34 13.97 -9.44
CA GLN A 78 -3.44 14.33 -10.84
C GLN A 78 -2.05 14.41 -11.50
N ALA A 79 -1.07 15.04 -10.85
CA ALA A 79 0.28 15.17 -11.36
C ALA A 79 0.97 13.81 -11.55
N PHE A 80 0.93 12.95 -10.54
CA PHE A 80 1.47 11.59 -10.64
C PHE A 80 0.74 10.75 -11.69
N SER A 81 -0.60 10.74 -11.67
CA SER A 81 -1.39 9.93 -12.61
C SER A 81 -1.18 10.36 -14.06
N GLN A 82 -1.07 11.66 -14.32
CA GLN A 82 -0.77 12.17 -15.66
C GLN A 82 0.66 11.81 -16.08
N ALA A 83 1.64 11.88 -15.17
CA ALA A 83 3.01 11.45 -15.45
C ALA A 83 3.10 9.96 -15.79
N VAL A 84 2.36 9.09 -15.09
CA VAL A 84 2.28 7.67 -15.46
C VAL A 84 1.61 7.50 -16.82
N LYS A 85 0.48 8.18 -17.05
CA LYS A 85 -0.30 8.05 -18.28
C LYS A 85 0.45 8.52 -19.54
N ASP A 86 1.25 9.57 -19.43
CA ASP A 86 2.08 10.07 -20.54
C ASP A 86 3.17 9.05 -20.95
N HIS A 87 3.39 8.04 -20.11
CA HIS A 87 4.38 6.98 -20.21
C HIS A 87 3.74 5.58 -20.09
N GLU A 88 2.48 5.41 -20.55
CA GLU A 88 1.76 4.14 -20.40
C GLU A 88 2.35 2.96 -21.20
N ASP A 89 3.19 3.25 -22.20
CA ASP A 89 3.92 2.26 -22.99
C ASP A 89 5.33 1.97 -22.42
N ASP A 90 5.72 2.63 -21.31
CA ASP A 90 7.03 2.55 -20.66
C ASP A 90 6.98 1.76 -19.32
N ASP A 91 8.15 1.37 -18.79
CA ASP A 91 8.27 0.76 -17.46
C ASP A 91 8.33 1.90 -16.43
N VAL A 92 7.19 2.21 -15.79
CA VAL A 92 7.07 3.36 -14.87
C VAL A 92 7.33 2.96 -13.42
N TYR A 93 8.23 3.70 -12.76
CA TYR A 93 8.59 3.55 -11.36
C TYR A 93 8.28 4.83 -10.58
N ILE A 94 7.58 4.72 -9.45
CA ILE A 94 7.24 5.87 -8.61
C ILE A 94 8.02 5.82 -7.30
N ASN A 95 8.85 6.83 -7.06
CA ASN A 95 9.55 6.99 -5.79
C ASN A 95 8.59 7.60 -4.75
N VAL A 96 8.01 6.77 -3.88
CA VAL A 96 7.12 7.23 -2.80
C VAL A 96 7.88 7.64 -1.54
N SER A 97 9.20 7.74 -1.63
CA SER A 97 10.09 7.96 -0.50
C SER A 97 10.48 9.43 -0.32
N THR A 98 10.27 10.27 -1.35
CA THR A 98 10.66 11.68 -1.36
C THR A 98 9.45 12.61 -1.49
N GLY A 99 9.67 13.87 -1.15
CA GLY A 99 8.65 14.92 -1.15
C GLY A 99 7.79 14.96 0.10
N SER A 100 6.63 15.62 0.00
CA SER A 100 5.70 15.72 1.12
C SER A 100 5.06 14.35 1.42
N GLN A 101 4.53 14.17 2.62
CA GLN A 101 3.75 12.97 2.95
C GLN A 101 2.51 12.82 2.04
N ILE A 102 1.91 13.94 1.63
CA ILE A 102 0.79 13.96 0.67
C ILE A 102 1.23 13.47 -0.71
N ALA A 103 2.41 13.89 -1.18
CA ALA A 103 2.98 13.42 -2.43
C ALA A 103 3.28 11.91 -2.40
N SER A 104 3.80 11.38 -1.28
CA SER A 104 3.98 9.93 -1.10
C SER A 104 2.66 9.15 -1.19
N ILE A 105 1.60 9.64 -0.54
CA ILE A 105 0.26 9.03 -0.61
C ILE A 105 -0.27 9.09 -2.05
N ALA A 106 -0.19 10.25 -2.70
CA ALA A 106 -0.60 10.45 -4.08
C ALA A 106 0.12 9.53 -5.06
N GLY A 107 1.44 9.40 -4.93
CA GLY A 107 2.25 8.51 -5.76
C GLY A 107 1.86 7.04 -5.59
N MET A 108 1.57 6.61 -4.35
CA MET A 108 1.08 5.25 -4.09
C MET A 108 -0.31 5.01 -4.71
N MET A 109 -1.21 6.00 -4.64
CA MET A 109 -2.53 5.89 -5.26
C MET A 109 -2.47 5.87 -6.79
N ALA A 110 -1.60 6.68 -7.39
CA ALA A 110 -1.36 6.66 -8.83
C ALA A 110 -0.84 5.29 -9.28
N ALA A 111 0.10 4.70 -8.53
CA ALA A 111 0.59 3.34 -8.78
C ALA A 111 -0.50 2.25 -8.64
N GLN A 112 -1.51 2.45 -7.79
CA GLN A 112 -2.61 1.49 -7.67
C GLN A 112 -3.59 1.55 -8.84
N THR A 113 -3.76 2.72 -9.46
CA THR A 113 -4.77 2.98 -10.49
C THR A 113 -4.21 2.93 -11.91
N ALA A 114 -2.89 2.88 -12.06
CA ALA A 114 -2.17 2.78 -13.32
C ALA A 114 -1.08 1.69 -13.24
N ASP A 115 -0.54 1.27 -14.39
CA ASP A 115 0.49 0.23 -14.44
C ASP A 115 1.87 0.83 -14.10
N ALA A 116 2.10 1.11 -12.82
CA ALA A 116 3.36 1.64 -12.32
C ALA A 116 3.82 0.92 -11.05
N THR A 117 5.14 0.79 -10.90
CA THR A 117 5.77 0.13 -9.76
C THR A 117 6.17 1.16 -8.70
N PRO A 118 5.52 1.24 -7.54
CA PRO A 118 5.96 2.11 -6.47
C PRO A 118 7.19 1.50 -5.78
N PHE A 119 8.15 2.35 -5.37
CA PHE A 119 9.30 1.93 -4.57
C PHE A 119 9.61 2.92 -3.46
N TYR A 120 10.16 2.40 -2.36
CA TYR A 120 10.55 3.19 -1.20
C TYR A 120 12.03 3.00 -0.89
N VAL A 121 12.77 4.10 -0.82
CA VAL A 121 14.17 4.10 -0.38
C VAL A 121 14.20 4.42 1.11
N ARG A 122 14.78 3.55 1.93
CA ARG A 122 14.98 3.84 3.35
C ARG A 122 16.13 4.82 3.53
N SER A 123 15.92 5.89 4.28
CA SER A 123 17.01 6.77 4.69
C SER A 123 18.04 5.99 5.51
N SER A 124 19.31 6.10 5.15
CA SER A 124 20.44 5.52 5.88
C SER A 124 21.20 6.62 6.60
N THR A 125 21.53 6.39 7.87
CA THR A 125 22.45 7.23 8.65
C THR A 125 23.73 6.47 8.97
N ALA A 126 23.96 5.31 8.34
CA ALA A 126 25.05 4.41 8.70
C ALA A 126 26.45 5.01 8.42
N ASP A 127 26.53 5.87 7.42
CA ASP A 127 27.77 6.55 7.00
C ASP A 127 27.87 7.99 7.53
N LEU A 128 26.90 8.43 8.36
CA LEU A 128 26.92 9.73 9.01
C LEU A 128 27.56 9.62 10.39
N ASP A 129 28.44 10.55 10.71
CA ASP A 129 28.92 10.72 12.08
C ASP A 129 27.75 11.15 12.99
N ALA A 130 27.81 10.79 14.28
CA ALA A 130 26.74 11.14 15.24
C ALA A 130 26.52 12.66 15.35
N GLU A 131 27.52 13.48 15.00
CA GLU A 131 27.44 14.94 14.95
C GLU A 131 26.73 15.46 13.68
N GLU A 132 26.66 14.65 12.61
CA GLU A 132 25.95 14.95 11.36
C GLU A 132 24.47 14.54 11.43
N VAL A 133 24.12 13.65 12.36
CA VAL A 133 22.71 13.32 12.64
C VAL A 133 22.10 14.46 13.45
N TRP A 134 21.50 15.41 12.73
CA TRP A 134 20.87 16.57 13.32
C TRP A 134 19.62 16.18 14.12
N THR A 135 19.68 16.39 15.43
CA THR A 135 18.51 16.37 16.32
C THR A 135 18.28 17.80 16.79
N PRO A 136 17.17 18.46 16.41
CA PRO A 136 16.93 19.84 16.79
C PRO A 136 16.65 19.94 18.31
N GLU A 137 17.21 20.97 18.96
CA GLU A 137 17.01 21.23 20.40
C GLU A 137 15.61 21.82 20.70
N GLU A 138 14.99 22.44 19.69
CA GLU A 138 13.64 23.03 19.74
C GLU A 138 12.78 22.47 18.59
N PRO A 139 11.44 22.51 18.68
CA PRO A 139 10.58 22.09 17.58
C PRO A 139 10.88 22.86 16.29
N VAL A 140 11.07 22.14 15.18
CA VAL A 140 11.30 22.73 13.85
C VAL A 140 10.10 23.59 13.40
N PHE A 141 8.90 23.17 13.78
CA PHE A 141 7.65 23.89 13.53
C PHE A 141 6.97 24.16 14.88
N PRO A 142 6.93 25.43 15.35
CA PRO A 142 6.39 25.76 16.67
C PRO A 142 4.85 25.72 16.71
N ASP A 143 4.20 25.89 15.56
CA ASP A 143 2.75 25.96 15.41
C ASP A 143 2.26 25.04 14.28
N SER A 144 1.02 24.54 14.40
CA SER A 144 0.38 23.75 13.35
C SER A 144 -0.23 24.65 12.26
N GLY A 145 -0.25 24.15 11.02
CA GLY A 145 -1.00 24.74 9.91
C GLY A 145 -2.50 24.41 9.95
N GLU A 146 -3.16 24.66 8.82
CA GLU A 146 -4.56 24.29 8.58
C GLU A 146 -4.74 22.76 8.55
N ILE A 147 -5.87 22.28 9.07
CA ILE A 147 -6.25 20.87 9.02
C ILE A 147 -7.08 20.64 7.76
N THR A 148 -6.64 19.72 6.91
CA THR A 148 -7.39 19.27 5.73
C THR A 148 -7.80 17.81 5.92
N GLU A 149 -9.05 17.49 5.61
CA GLU A 149 -9.52 16.10 5.61
C GLU A 149 -9.06 15.40 4.33
N LEU A 150 -8.52 14.19 4.48
CA LEU A 150 -8.17 13.36 3.33
C LEU A 150 -9.35 12.45 2.97
N PRO A 151 -9.63 12.26 1.66
CA PRO A 151 -10.61 11.27 1.23
C PRO A 151 -10.21 9.86 1.68
N VAL A 152 -11.22 9.04 1.98
CA VAL A 152 -11.03 7.63 2.31
C VAL A 152 -10.99 6.83 1.01
N PHE A 153 -9.90 6.11 0.78
CA PHE A 153 -9.76 5.20 -0.35
C PHE A 153 -10.18 3.78 0.05
N GLU A 154 -11.10 3.20 -0.71
CA GLU A 154 -11.53 1.82 -0.53
C GLU A 154 -10.63 0.89 -1.34
N LEU A 155 -9.79 0.13 -0.64
CA LEU A 155 -9.04 -0.96 -1.26
C LEU A 155 -10.02 -2.04 -1.74
N GLN A 156 -9.96 -2.37 -3.02
CA GLN A 156 -10.72 -3.49 -3.58
C GLN A 156 -9.92 -4.78 -3.39
N GLY A 157 -10.50 -5.73 -2.65
CA GLY A 157 -9.87 -7.02 -2.34
C GLY A 157 -10.70 -8.21 -2.84
N PRO A 158 -10.22 -9.44 -2.60
CA PRO A 158 -11.04 -10.63 -2.79
C PRO A 158 -12.33 -10.54 -1.97
N THR A 159 -13.42 -11.11 -2.48
CA THR A 159 -14.69 -11.18 -1.75
C THR A 159 -14.55 -12.04 -0.49
N GLU A 160 -15.48 -11.94 0.46
CA GLU A 160 -15.42 -12.74 1.68
C GLU A 160 -15.34 -14.26 1.42
N GLU A 161 -16.11 -14.78 0.44
CA GLU A 161 -16.04 -16.21 0.09
C GLU A 161 -14.71 -16.60 -0.57
N GLN A 162 -14.08 -15.67 -1.29
CA GLN A 162 -12.74 -15.84 -1.84
C GLN A 162 -11.69 -15.80 -0.73
N LEU A 163 -11.79 -14.87 0.22
CA LEU A 163 -10.92 -14.81 1.41
C LEU A 163 -11.04 -16.08 2.26
N ARG A 164 -12.25 -16.60 2.48
CA ARG A 164 -12.45 -17.90 3.14
C ARG A 164 -11.78 -19.05 2.37
N MET A 165 -11.78 -19.00 1.04
CA MET A 165 -11.05 -19.99 0.23
C MET A 165 -9.52 -19.84 0.33
N LEU A 166 -9.01 -18.61 0.32
CA LEU A 166 -7.59 -18.34 0.54
C LEU A 166 -7.16 -18.81 1.93
N ALA A 167 -7.99 -18.58 2.95
CA ALA A 167 -7.76 -19.05 4.31
C ALA A 167 -7.74 -20.58 4.40
N TYR A 168 -8.60 -21.27 3.64
CA TYR A 168 -8.56 -22.73 3.55
C TYR A 168 -7.27 -23.24 2.88
N LEU A 169 -6.80 -22.55 1.85
CA LEU A 169 -5.52 -22.88 1.19
C LEU A 169 -4.32 -22.52 2.07
N TYR A 170 -4.48 -21.62 3.05
CA TYR A 170 -3.41 -21.19 3.94
C TYR A 170 -3.01 -22.31 4.90
N GLY A 171 -1.81 -22.86 4.70
CA GLY A 171 -1.28 -23.99 5.46
C GLY A 171 -1.40 -25.35 4.75
N GLU A 172 -2.02 -25.40 3.57
CA GLU A 172 -2.10 -26.59 2.71
C GLU A 172 -1.03 -26.54 1.61
N ASP A 173 -0.49 -27.71 1.22
CA ASP A 173 0.42 -27.83 0.05
C ASP A 173 -0.39 -27.98 -1.25
N GLY A 174 -1.30 -27.04 -1.45
CA GLY A 174 -2.29 -27.03 -2.52
C GLY A 174 -3.50 -27.92 -2.26
N ALA A 175 -4.60 -27.61 -2.94
CA ALA A 175 -5.85 -28.35 -2.84
C ALA A 175 -6.44 -28.69 -4.21
N THR A 176 -7.05 -29.87 -4.31
CA THR A 176 -7.80 -30.25 -5.50
C THR A 176 -9.14 -29.52 -5.53
N LYS A 177 -9.68 -29.29 -6.73
CA LYS A 177 -11.01 -28.68 -6.90
C LYS A 177 -12.13 -29.40 -6.13
N LYS A 178 -11.98 -30.71 -5.92
CA LYS A 178 -12.95 -31.49 -5.15
C LYS A 178 -12.89 -31.17 -3.65
N GLU A 179 -11.70 -30.98 -3.11
CA GLU A 179 -11.51 -30.54 -1.72
C GLU A 179 -12.07 -29.13 -1.54
N LEU A 180 -11.79 -28.21 -2.47
CA LEU A 180 -12.37 -26.85 -2.44
C LEU A 180 -13.90 -26.86 -2.46
N ILE A 181 -14.54 -27.68 -3.32
CA ILE A 181 -16.00 -27.83 -3.32
C ILE A 181 -16.51 -28.41 -2.00
N THR A 182 -15.80 -29.39 -1.44
CA THR A 182 -16.20 -30.04 -0.17
C THR A 182 -16.14 -29.04 0.98
N PHE A 183 -15.07 -28.24 1.04
CA PHE A 183 -14.92 -27.14 1.98
C PHE A 183 -16.06 -26.11 1.80
N ALA A 184 -16.27 -25.64 0.58
CA ALA A 184 -17.31 -24.65 0.28
C ALA A 184 -18.72 -25.12 0.66
N GLN A 185 -19.03 -26.41 0.49
CA GLN A 185 -20.29 -27.00 0.94
C GLN A 185 -20.40 -27.09 2.47
N ARG A 186 -19.30 -27.41 3.15
CA ARG A 186 -19.26 -27.52 4.61
C ARG A 186 -19.46 -26.16 5.28
N GLU A 187 -18.81 -25.13 4.75
CA GLU A 187 -18.91 -23.75 5.23
C GLU A 187 -20.10 -22.99 4.65
N GLU A 188 -20.94 -23.66 3.85
CA GLU A 188 -22.12 -23.09 3.18
C GLU A 188 -21.80 -21.78 2.44
N LEU A 189 -20.69 -21.74 1.69
CA LEU A 189 -20.26 -20.54 0.98
C LEU A 189 -21.32 -20.07 -0.03
N PRO A 190 -21.59 -18.75 -0.14
CA PRO A 190 -22.71 -18.20 -0.91
C PRO A 190 -22.84 -18.72 -2.35
N PHE A 191 -21.72 -18.84 -3.08
CA PHE A 191 -21.72 -19.32 -4.47
C PHE A 191 -22.22 -20.77 -4.65
N ILE A 192 -22.23 -21.58 -3.58
CA ILE A 192 -22.72 -22.97 -3.59
C ILE A 192 -23.99 -23.16 -2.75
N ALA A 193 -24.14 -22.48 -1.62
CA ALA A 193 -25.28 -22.69 -0.72
C ALA A 193 -26.65 -22.40 -1.36
N SER A 194 -26.68 -21.46 -2.32
CA SER A 194 -27.91 -21.02 -2.99
C SER A 194 -28.27 -21.82 -4.26
N THR A 195 -27.49 -22.84 -4.64
CA THR A 195 -27.63 -23.50 -5.95
C THR A 195 -28.44 -24.80 -5.92
N GLU A 196 -29.26 -25.01 -6.95
CA GLU A 196 -29.90 -26.31 -7.21
C GLU A 196 -28.98 -27.30 -7.95
N ALA A 197 -27.77 -26.86 -8.36
CA ALA A 197 -26.83 -27.68 -9.09
C ALA A 197 -26.26 -28.80 -8.19
N LYS A 198 -26.80 -30.01 -8.36
CA LYS A 198 -26.36 -31.22 -7.63
C LYS A 198 -25.34 -32.07 -8.40
N SER A 199 -25.08 -31.75 -9.66
CA SER A 199 -24.10 -32.47 -10.48
C SER A 199 -22.69 -31.93 -10.26
N ASP A 200 -21.71 -32.84 -10.17
CA ASP A 200 -20.28 -32.50 -10.05
C ASP A 200 -19.83 -31.46 -11.10
N GLU A 201 -20.23 -31.61 -12.36
CA GLU A 201 -19.87 -30.67 -13.45
C GLU A 201 -20.38 -29.25 -13.21
N GLY A 202 -21.58 -29.12 -12.64
CA GLY A 202 -22.16 -27.83 -12.26
C GLY A 202 -21.41 -27.17 -11.11
N LEU A 203 -21.03 -27.94 -10.09
CA LEU A 203 -20.26 -27.45 -8.94
C LEU A 203 -18.85 -27.02 -9.35
N TYR A 204 -18.18 -27.76 -10.24
CA TYR A 204 -16.88 -27.35 -10.77
C TYR A 204 -16.96 -26.05 -11.55
N ARG A 205 -18.00 -25.86 -12.38
CA ARG A 205 -18.17 -24.60 -13.12
C ARG A 205 -18.40 -23.41 -12.19
N LEU A 206 -19.16 -23.59 -11.10
CA LEU A 206 -19.37 -22.55 -10.10
C LEU A 206 -18.08 -22.18 -9.37
N LEU A 207 -17.29 -23.18 -8.97
CA LEU A 207 -15.98 -22.96 -8.34
C LEU A 207 -15.02 -22.22 -9.29
N GLU A 208 -14.96 -22.58 -10.57
CA GLU A 208 -14.14 -21.88 -11.54
C GLU A 208 -14.54 -20.40 -11.61
N SER A 209 -15.80 -20.12 -11.91
CA SER A 209 -16.22 -18.75 -12.24
C SER A 209 -16.24 -17.78 -11.06
N HIS A 210 -16.47 -18.27 -9.83
CA HIS A 210 -16.60 -17.40 -8.64
C HIS A 210 -15.30 -17.32 -7.83
N ILE A 211 -14.46 -18.36 -7.89
CA ILE A 211 -13.33 -18.50 -6.99
C ILE A 211 -12.02 -18.64 -7.77
N ILE A 212 -11.86 -19.68 -8.60
CA ILE A 212 -10.54 -19.97 -9.20
C ILE A 212 -10.17 -18.92 -10.25
N ASP A 213 -11.06 -18.59 -11.18
CA ASP A 213 -10.75 -17.63 -12.25
C ASP A 213 -10.43 -16.24 -11.65
N PRO A 214 -11.28 -15.64 -10.77
CA PRO A 214 -10.97 -14.34 -10.17
C PRO A 214 -9.71 -14.35 -9.30
N LEU A 215 -9.47 -15.41 -8.53
CA LEU A 215 -8.27 -15.50 -7.69
C LEU A 215 -6.99 -15.72 -8.50
N THR A 216 -7.09 -16.37 -9.67
CA THR A 216 -5.95 -16.56 -10.58
C THR A 216 -5.67 -15.28 -11.35
N GLU A 217 -6.71 -14.59 -11.84
CA GLU A 217 -6.59 -13.28 -12.51
C GLU A 217 -5.98 -12.23 -11.57
N GLY A 218 -6.37 -12.26 -10.28
CA GLY A 218 -5.77 -11.42 -9.24
C GLY A 218 -4.45 -11.93 -8.68
N GLU A 219 -3.87 -13.00 -9.23
CA GLU A 219 -2.59 -13.60 -8.79
C GLU A 219 -2.53 -14.01 -7.31
N TYR A 220 -3.69 -14.22 -6.68
CA TYR A 220 -3.78 -14.69 -5.31
C TYR A 220 -3.53 -16.20 -5.21
N VAL A 221 -3.78 -16.93 -6.30
CA VAL A 221 -3.54 -18.37 -6.42
C VAL A 221 -2.97 -18.71 -7.79
N ARG A 222 -2.29 -19.85 -7.87
CA ARG A 222 -1.95 -20.50 -9.15
C ARG A 222 -2.60 -21.87 -9.26
N VAL A 223 -2.85 -22.29 -10.49
CA VAL A 223 -3.39 -23.63 -10.79
C VAL A 223 -2.35 -24.44 -11.55
N GLU A 224 -1.92 -25.56 -10.96
CA GLU A 224 -0.98 -26.47 -11.60
C GLU A 224 -1.56 -27.85 -11.87
N LYS A 225 -0.95 -28.56 -12.83
CA LYS A 225 -1.32 -29.93 -13.17
C LYS A 225 -0.45 -30.93 -12.42
N ALA A 226 -0.93 -31.40 -11.28
CA ALA A 226 -0.35 -32.54 -10.55
C ALA A 226 -0.82 -33.88 -11.16
N GLY A 227 -0.08 -34.35 -12.17
CA GLY A 227 -0.33 -35.63 -12.84
C GLY A 227 -1.67 -35.66 -13.62
N ARG A 228 -2.68 -36.34 -13.08
CA ARG A 228 -4.04 -36.41 -13.67
C ARG A 228 -5.00 -35.38 -13.10
N LYS A 229 -4.63 -34.68 -12.02
CA LYS A 229 -5.47 -33.71 -11.34
C LYS A 229 -4.93 -32.30 -11.56
N LYS A 230 -5.79 -31.31 -11.32
CA LYS A 230 -5.40 -29.90 -11.17
C LYS A 230 -5.48 -29.56 -9.69
N GLU A 231 -4.43 -28.93 -9.18
CA GLU A 231 -4.31 -28.46 -7.79
C GLU A 231 -4.14 -26.94 -7.81
N VAL A 232 -4.73 -26.29 -6.81
CA VAL A 232 -4.73 -24.85 -6.62
C VAL A 232 -3.82 -24.54 -5.44
N TYR A 233 -2.85 -23.65 -5.63
CA TYR A 233 -1.86 -23.27 -4.63
C TYR A 233 -2.01 -21.79 -4.30
N LEU A 234 -1.85 -21.46 -3.02
CA LEU A 234 -1.81 -20.09 -2.55
C LEU A 234 -0.52 -19.40 -2.99
N GLU A 235 -0.62 -18.15 -3.46
CA GLU A 235 0.51 -17.29 -3.78
C GLU A 235 0.74 -16.25 -2.68
N GLN A 236 1.91 -15.59 -2.68
CA GLN A 236 2.25 -14.56 -1.69
C GLN A 236 1.18 -13.46 -1.62
N ARG A 237 0.67 -13.01 -2.77
CA ARG A 237 -0.40 -12.00 -2.82
C ARG A 237 -1.69 -12.47 -2.13
N GLY A 238 -1.99 -13.77 -2.19
CA GLY A 238 -3.09 -14.39 -1.45
C GLY A 238 -2.88 -14.34 0.07
N ILE A 239 -1.64 -14.54 0.53
CA ILE A 239 -1.26 -14.39 1.94
C ILE A 239 -1.41 -12.93 2.38
N ASP A 240 -0.90 -12.00 1.56
CA ASP A 240 -0.98 -10.56 1.85
C ASP A 240 -2.44 -10.08 1.90
N ALA A 241 -3.30 -10.61 1.03
CA ALA A 241 -4.72 -10.32 1.03
C ALA A 241 -5.42 -10.74 2.33
N LEU A 242 -5.08 -11.91 2.90
CA LEU A 242 -5.61 -12.35 4.19
C LEU A 242 -5.20 -11.42 5.34
N ALA A 243 -4.03 -10.80 5.26
CA ALA A 243 -3.58 -9.82 6.25
C ALA A 243 -4.24 -8.44 6.05
N ALA A 244 -4.49 -8.05 4.81
CA ALA A 244 -5.09 -6.76 4.47
C ALA A 244 -6.62 -6.73 4.65
N PHE A 245 -7.29 -7.86 4.42
CA PHE A 245 -8.74 -8.01 4.50
C PHE A 245 -9.09 -9.10 5.53
N PRO A 246 -9.06 -8.77 6.84
CA PRO A 246 -9.39 -9.74 7.87
C PRO A 246 -10.85 -10.17 7.73
N LEU A 247 -11.09 -11.49 7.81
CA LEU A 247 -12.44 -12.03 7.95
C LEU A 247 -13.00 -11.60 9.31
N GLU A 248 -14.25 -11.13 9.35
CA GLU A 248 -14.89 -10.74 10.61
C GLU A 248 -14.96 -11.93 11.59
N ASP A 249 -14.82 -11.65 12.89
CA ASP A 249 -14.65 -12.62 13.98
C ASP A 249 -15.73 -13.71 14.07
N GLU A 250 -16.93 -13.51 13.50
CA GLU A 250 -17.95 -14.56 13.37
C GLU A 250 -17.49 -15.76 12.51
N THR A 251 -16.34 -15.64 11.83
CA THR A 251 -15.76 -16.66 10.94
C THR A 251 -14.60 -17.45 11.58
N VAL A 252 -14.14 -17.06 12.78
CA VAL A 252 -12.88 -17.59 13.38
C VAL A 252 -13.10 -18.79 14.31
N GLU A 253 -14.34 -19.19 14.60
CA GLU A 253 -14.68 -20.30 15.53
C GLU A 253 -14.21 -21.71 15.10
N THR A 254 -13.42 -21.87 14.03
CA THR A 254 -12.91 -23.19 13.60
C THR A 254 -11.39 -23.34 13.51
N VAL A 255 -10.58 -22.39 14.00
CA VAL A 255 -9.14 -22.63 14.21
C VAL A 255 -8.68 -22.14 15.59
N GLU A 256 -9.36 -22.59 16.64
CA GLU A 256 -8.77 -22.59 17.97
C GLU A 256 -7.78 -23.75 18.11
N SER A 257 -6.50 -23.48 17.89
CA SER A 257 -5.49 -23.83 18.90
C SER A 257 -4.13 -23.16 18.62
N GLY A 258 -3.92 -22.01 19.26
CA GLY A 258 -2.60 -21.69 19.81
C GLY A 258 -1.87 -20.50 19.20
N VAL A 259 -2.20 -19.27 19.61
CA VAL A 259 -1.24 -18.16 19.75
C VAL A 259 -1.64 -17.28 20.95
N ASP A 260 -0.66 -16.73 21.66
CA ASP A 260 -0.80 -15.91 22.88
C ASP A 260 -1.81 -14.77 22.72
N THR A 261 -2.69 -14.62 23.72
CA THR A 261 -3.70 -13.55 23.77
C THR A 261 -3.04 -12.16 23.88
N PRO A 262 -3.74 -11.08 23.45
CA PRO A 262 -3.29 -9.69 23.60
C PRO A 262 -2.82 -9.35 25.03
N GLU A 263 -3.39 -10.02 26.03
CA GLU A 263 -3.07 -9.85 27.45
C GLU A 263 -1.63 -10.29 27.77
N LYS A 264 -1.15 -11.40 27.19
CA LYS A 264 0.23 -11.86 27.40
C LYS A 264 1.27 -11.01 26.68
N PHE A 265 0.91 -10.45 25.52
CA PHE A 265 1.75 -9.48 24.82
C PHE A 265 1.92 -8.20 25.67
N LEU A 266 0.84 -7.70 26.26
CA LEU A 266 0.84 -6.53 27.14
C LEU A 266 1.64 -6.76 28.44
N GLU A 267 1.58 -7.96 29.01
CA GLU A 267 2.36 -8.32 30.22
C GLU A 267 3.87 -8.32 29.93
N LYS A 268 4.27 -8.88 28.78
CA LYS A 268 5.66 -8.92 28.33
C LYS A 268 6.20 -7.52 28.04
N TRP A 269 5.39 -6.66 27.42
CA TRP A 269 5.77 -5.29 27.04
C TRP A 269 5.92 -4.35 28.26
N LYS A 270 5.02 -4.45 29.25
CA LYS A 270 5.10 -3.69 30.52
C LYS A 270 6.34 -4.02 31.36
N SER A 271 6.88 -5.23 31.22
CA SER A 271 8.08 -5.64 31.97
C SER A 271 9.39 -5.02 31.47
N GLN A 272 9.39 -4.41 30.27
CA GLN A 272 10.62 -3.96 29.59
C GLN A 272 10.69 -2.46 29.25
N SER A 273 9.63 -1.67 29.45
CA SER A 273 9.61 -0.26 29.08
C SER A 273 9.76 0.68 30.29
N ARG A 274 10.69 1.65 30.20
CA ARG A 274 10.93 2.74 31.18
C ARG A 274 10.06 3.99 30.94
N TYR A 275 9.04 3.89 30.09
CA TYR A 275 8.19 5.03 29.71
C TYR A 275 6.74 4.78 30.17
N GLU A 276 6.12 5.78 30.79
CA GLU A 276 4.69 5.74 31.12
C GLU A 276 3.86 5.72 29.83
N ALA A 277 2.91 4.79 29.78
CA ALA A 277 2.10 4.50 28.60
C ALA A 277 1.21 5.69 28.21
N ILE A 278 1.16 6.00 26.92
CA ILE A 278 0.05 6.77 26.33
C ILE A 278 -1.17 5.85 26.35
N SER A 279 -2.18 6.22 27.13
CA SER A 279 -3.45 5.49 27.21
C SER A 279 -4.23 5.63 25.90
N VAL A 280 -4.40 4.54 25.17
CA VAL A 280 -5.48 4.45 24.19
C VAL A 280 -6.73 4.09 24.99
N ASN A 281 -7.65 5.05 25.13
CA ASN A 281 -8.93 4.82 25.81
C ASN A 281 -9.68 3.69 25.10
N LEU A 282 -9.85 2.56 25.77
CA LEU A 282 -10.97 1.65 25.58
C LEU A 282 -12.19 2.34 26.19
N GLN A 283 -13.07 2.90 25.36
CA GLN A 283 -14.40 3.27 25.81
C GLN A 283 -15.28 2.02 25.84
N ASP A 284 -15.37 1.41 27.01
CA ASP A 284 -16.48 0.53 27.37
C ASP A 284 -17.74 1.38 27.63
N GLY A 285 -18.83 1.08 26.92
CA GLY A 285 -20.20 1.41 27.37
C GLY A 285 -20.99 2.40 26.52
N GLU A 286 -21.99 1.85 25.82
CA GLU A 286 -23.21 2.49 25.29
C GLU A 286 -23.05 3.58 24.21
N ASN A 287 -23.12 3.10 22.96
CA ASN A 287 -23.15 3.84 21.70
C ASN A 287 -24.28 4.89 21.62
N GLN A 288 -23.90 6.17 21.52
CA GLN A 288 -24.52 7.08 20.56
C GLN A 288 -23.42 7.96 19.96
N TRP A 289 -22.80 7.48 18.89
CA TRP A 289 -21.87 8.24 18.05
C TRP A 289 -22.57 9.52 17.57
N ARG A 290 -21.97 10.69 17.81
CA ARG A 290 -22.40 11.97 17.22
C ARG A 290 -21.27 12.51 16.35
N PRO A 291 -21.52 12.79 15.06
CA PRO A 291 -20.53 13.41 14.19
C PRO A 291 -20.18 14.82 14.67
N PHE A 292 -18.98 15.26 14.29
CA PHE A 292 -18.43 16.59 14.53
C PHE A 292 -19.40 17.70 14.09
N ALA A 293 -20.18 18.20 15.06
CA ALA A 293 -20.82 19.51 15.05
C ALA A 293 -21.49 19.71 16.41
N ASP A 294 -20.87 20.49 17.28
CA ASP A 294 -21.53 21.69 17.81
C ASP A 294 -20.53 22.49 18.64
N SER A 295 -20.26 23.70 18.14
CA SER A 295 -19.65 24.77 18.90
C SER A 295 -20.43 24.99 20.19
N GLN A 296 -19.75 24.92 21.33
CA GLN A 296 -20.08 25.78 22.47
C GLN A 296 -18.78 26.29 23.10
N TYR A 297 -18.42 27.50 22.69
CA TYR A 297 -17.91 28.48 23.64
C TYR A 297 -18.93 28.56 24.77
N ASP A 298 -18.58 28.09 25.96
CA ASP A 298 -19.14 28.66 27.18
C ASP A 298 -18.04 29.50 27.82
N SER A 299 -18.26 30.81 27.67
CA SER A 299 -17.75 31.87 28.50
C SER A 299 -18.17 31.70 29.97
N GLU A 300 -17.47 32.43 30.85
CA GLU A 300 -17.74 32.69 32.28
C GLU A 300 -17.01 31.68 33.20
N GLU A 301 -16.13 32.05 34.14
CA GLU A 301 -15.72 33.32 34.79
C GLU A 301 -14.28 33.14 35.35
#